data_AF-A0A534KJB0-F1
#
_entry.id   AF-A0A534KJB0-F1
#
_cell.length_a   1.000
_cell.length_b   1.000
_cell.length_c   1.000
_cell.angle_alpha   90.00
_cell.angle_beta   90.00
_cell.angle_gamma   90.00
#
_symmetry.space_group_name_H-M   'P 1'
#
loop_
_entity.id
_entity.type
_entity.pdbx_description
1 polymer ?
#
loop_
_entity_poly.entity_id
_entity_poly.type
_entity_poly.pdbx_seq_one_letter_code
_entity_poly.pdbx_strand_id
1 'polypeptide(L)'
;MLQRGIPATTGHPPGIESRRRIPPPAVGLLLAFAVLLGMLLYYAQFSGTIRWLLGVVALAVLAAVAWGQIQRRTAEPSPLIGPRSPGPTRDGELDSFASAVRRASRGLPYSQVLVASRARSAFLERARLALGLPPETIRDVQRDPEALRRMFGDDALVDFLYLEAGDLEDRMAWVQRARARGGFVPAFRDVLTRMEAWR
;
A
#
# COMPACT_ATOMS: atom_id res chain seq x y z
N MET A 1 -21.57 -38.77 -24.94
CA MET A 1 -22.49 -37.85 -25.67
C MET A 1 -23.40 -37.25 -24.60
N LEU A 2 -23.41 -35.96 -24.24
CA LEU A 2 -23.15 -34.72 -24.96
C LEU A 2 -22.35 -33.71 -24.11
N GLN A 3 -21.59 -32.89 -24.84
CA GLN A 3 -20.85 -31.70 -24.47
C GLN A 3 -21.72 -30.47 -24.82
N ARG A 4 -21.78 -29.46 -23.95
CA ARG A 4 -22.15 -28.03 -24.20
C ARG A 4 -22.28 -27.35 -22.84
N GLY A 5 -21.74 -26.18 -22.54
CA GLY A 5 -21.01 -25.20 -23.33
C GLY A 5 -21.03 -23.92 -22.48
N ILE A 6 -19.86 -23.42 -22.10
CA ILE A 6 -19.69 -22.10 -21.49
C ILE A 6 -19.93 -21.06 -22.59
N PRO A 7 -20.70 -19.98 -22.36
CA PRO A 7 -20.52 -18.75 -23.10
C PRO A 7 -19.75 -17.75 -22.23
N ALA A 8 -18.51 -17.49 -22.63
CA ALA A 8 -17.83 -16.23 -22.37
C ALA A 8 -18.23 -15.21 -23.45
N THR A 9 -17.92 -13.93 -23.19
CA THR A 9 -18.10 -12.72 -24.03
C THR A 9 -19.50 -12.10 -23.97
N THR A 10 -19.71 -10.80 -23.75
CA THR A 10 -18.87 -9.59 -23.66
C THR A 10 -19.83 -8.44 -23.32
N GLY A 11 -19.43 -7.45 -22.50
CA GLY A 11 -20.14 -6.16 -22.49
C GLY A 11 -20.25 -5.46 -21.13
N HIS A 12 -19.23 -4.66 -20.81
CA HIS A 12 -19.36 -3.47 -19.96
C HIS A 12 -18.82 -2.29 -20.80
N PRO A 13 -19.17 -1.01 -20.58
CA PRO A 13 -20.18 -0.38 -19.71
C PRO A 13 -20.95 0.77 -20.47
N PRO A 14 -21.67 1.77 -19.88
CA PRO A 14 -21.17 2.72 -18.87
C PRO A 14 -22.16 3.03 -17.70
N GLY A 15 -21.59 3.56 -16.61
CA GLY A 15 -22.26 4.56 -15.80
C GLY A 15 -23.23 4.08 -14.72
N ILE A 16 -22.72 3.42 -13.67
CA ILE A 16 -23.29 3.66 -12.35
C ILE A 16 -22.33 4.61 -11.67
N GLU A 17 -22.71 5.89 -11.64
CA GLU A 17 -22.12 6.87 -10.76
C GLU A 17 -22.01 6.24 -9.37
N SER A 18 -20.79 5.98 -8.93
CA SER A 18 -20.51 5.73 -7.53
C SER A 18 -20.94 7.00 -6.80
N ARG A 19 -22.17 7.01 -6.30
CA ARG A 19 -22.69 8.00 -5.37
C ARG A 19 -21.66 8.10 -4.25
N ARG A 20 -20.79 9.12 -4.32
CA ARG A 20 -19.78 9.42 -3.30
C ARG A 20 -20.56 9.65 -2.01
N ARG A 21 -20.78 8.58 -1.24
CA ARG A 21 -21.24 8.70 0.14
C ARG A 21 -20.08 9.34 0.86
N ILE A 22 -20.25 10.61 1.16
CA ILE A 22 -19.35 11.35 2.04
C ILE A 22 -19.22 10.48 3.30
N PRO A 23 -18.00 10.08 3.70
CA PRO A 23 -17.84 9.22 4.85
C PRO A 23 -18.51 9.92 6.05
N PRO A 24 -19.28 9.22 6.90
CA PRO A 24 -20.00 9.82 8.03
C PRO A 24 -19.16 10.79 8.90
N PRO A 25 -17.85 10.57 9.15
CA PRO A 25 -17.03 11.56 9.86
C PRO A 25 -16.81 12.88 9.10
N ALA A 26 -16.79 12.86 7.77
CA ALA A 26 -16.64 14.08 6.96
C ALA A 26 -17.92 14.92 6.95
N VAL A 27 -19.09 14.30 7.04
CA VAL A 27 -20.37 15.01 7.22
C VAL A 27 -20.42 15.68 8.59
N GLY A 28 -20.02 14.96 9.65
CA GLY A 28 -19.92 15.54 11.00
C GLY A 28 -18.93 16.70 11.08
N LEU A 29 -17.80 16.61 10.39
CA LEU A 29 -16.79 17.66 10.34
C LEU A 29 -17.30 18.91 9.60
N LEU A 30 -17.97 18.73 8.47
CA LEU A 30 -18.59 19.84 7.72
C LEU A 30 -19.65 20.55 8.55
N LEU A 31 -20.47 19.79 9.27
CA LEU A 31 -21.48 20.34 10.18
C LEU A 31 -20.82 21.13 11.33
N ALA A 32 -19.81 20.55 11.97
CA ALA A 32 -19.06 21.22 13.05
C ALA A 32 -18.37 22.50 12.57
N PHE A 33 -17.79 22.49 11.36
CA PHE A 33 -17.19 23.65 10.74
C PHE A 33 -18.23 24.73 10.40
N ALA A 34 -19.38 24.34 9.86
CA ALA A 34 -20.47 25.27 9.55
C ALA A 34 -21.05 25.92 10.82
N VAL A 35 -21.19 25.16 11.91
CA VAL A 35 -21.62 25.68 13.22
C VAL A 35 -20.57 26.63 13.80
N LEU A 36 -19.29 26.25 13.75
CA LEU A 36 -18.19 27.10 14.21
C LEU A 36 -18.10 28.40 13.42
N LEU A 37 -18.27 28.33 12.10
CA LEU A 37 -18.28 29.49 11.21
C LEU A 37 -19.49 30.39 11.48
N GLY A 38 -20.68 29.81 11.67
CA GLY A 38 -21.87 30.55 12.08
C GLY A 38 -21.70 31.26 13.42
N MET A 39 -21.07 30.58 14.39
CA MET A 39 -20.75 31.15 15.71
C MET A 39 -19.70 32.26 15.62
N LEU A 40 -18.69 32.11 14.74
CA LEU A 40 -17.68 33.12 14.48
C LEU A 40 -18.26 34.38 13.82
N LEU A 41 -19.17 34.22 12.85
CA LEU A 41 -19.86 35.31 12.18
C LEU A 41 -20.85 36.02 13.13
N TYR A 42 -21.53 35.26 13.98
CA TYR A 42 -22.42 35.80 15.01
C TYR A 42 -21.66 36.63 16.06
N TYR A 43 -20.49 36.15 16.50
CA TYR A 43 -19.63 36.86 17.46
C TYR A 43 -18.69 37.89 16.84
N ALA A 44 -18.62 38.01 15.51
CA ALA A 44 -17.83 39.03 14.81
C ALA A 44 -18.29 40.46 15.13
N GLN A 45 -19.48 40.62 15.70
CA GLN A 45 -20.02 41.91 16.15
C GLN A 45 -19.54 42.32 17.55
N PHE A 46 -18.96 41.40 18.34
CA PHE A 46 -18.38 41.68 19.65
C PHE A 46 -16.86 41.79 19.59
N SER A 47 -16.30 42.52 20.57
CA SER A 47 -14.92 43.00 20.63
C SER A 47 -13.85 41.99 20.17
N GLY A 48 -12.78 42.52 19.57
CA GLY A 48 -11.76 41.77 18.83
C GLY A 48 -11.14 40.57 19.56
N THR A 49 -11.17 40.54 20.88
CA THR A 49 -10.68 39.43 21.71
C THR A 49 -11.46 38.12 21.48
N ILE A 50 -12.79 38.18 21.35
CA ILE A 50 -13.62 36.98 21.15
C ILE A 50 -13.38 36.39 19.77
N ARG A 51 -13.22 37.26 18.75
CA ARG A 51 -12.86 36.86 17.38
C ARG A 51 -11.51 36.14 17.34
N TRP A 52 -10.52 36.66 18.06
CA TRP A 52 -9.20 36.02 18.17
C TRP A 52 -9.28 34.66 18.87
N LEU A 53 -10.02 34.57 19.96
CA LEU A 53 -10.15 33.34 20.72
C LEU A 53 -10.84 32.24 19.89
N LEU A 54 -11.91 32.57 19.16
CA LEU A 54 -12.56 31.65 18.24
C LEU A 54 -11.66 31.24 17.07
N GLY A 55 -10.85 32.16 16.53
CA GLY A 55 -9.86 31.85 15.49
C GLY A 55 -8.81 30.85 15.96
N VAL A 56 -8.30 31.02 17.19
CA VAL A 56 -7.35 30.07 17.81
C VAL A 56 -8.00 28.71 18.03
N VAL A 57 -9.25 28.67 18.50
CA VAL A 57 -10.00 27.41 18.68
C VAL A 57 -10.21 26.70 17.33
N ALA A 58 -10.58 27.43 16.27
CA ALA A 58 -10.74 26.87 14.94
C ALA A 58 -9.43 26.28 14.41
N LEU A 59 -8.31 26.98 14.60
CA LEU A 59 -6.99 26.52 14.20
C LEU A 59 -6.58 25.26 14.98
N ALA A 60 -6.84 25.23 16.29
CA ALA A 60 -6.56 24.08 17.15
C ALA A 60 -7.37 22.84 16.75
N VAL A 61 -8.66 23.01 16.40
CA VAL A 61 -9.50 21.92 15.89
C VAL A 61 -8.97 21.40 14.55
N LEU A 62 -8.63 22.30 13.61
CA LEU A 62 -8.03 21.91 12.34
C LEU A 62 -6.70 21.16 12.53
N ALA A 63 -5.84 21.65 13.41
CA ALA A 63 -4.58 21.00 13.75
C ALA A 63 -4.78 19.61 14.38
N ALA A 64 -5.73 19.48 15.32
CA ALA A 64 -6.05 18.20 15.94
C ALA A 64 -6.60 17.17 14.94
N VAL A 65 -7.40 17.62 13.97
CA VAL A 65 -7.91 16.75 12.89
C VAL A 65 -6.80 16.34 11.94
N ALA A 66 -5.95 17.29 11.51
CA ALA A 66 -4.79 16.99 10.68
C ALA A 66 -3.85 16.00 11.38
N TRP A 67 -3.56 16.23 12.67
CA TRP A 67 -2.77 15.34 13.50
C TRP A 67 -3.41 13.95 13.64
N GLY A 68 -4.72 13.89 13.88
CA GLY A 68 -5.47 12.63 13.97
C GLY A 68 -5.49 11.85 12.65
N GLN A 69 -5.51 12.53 11.50
CA GLN A 69 -5.39 11.87 10.19
C GLN A 69 -3.98 11.37 9.92
N ILE A 70 -2.96 12.14 10.28
CA ILE A 70 -1.55 11.71 10.20
C ILE A 70 -1.36 10.49 11.11
N GLN A 71 -1.76 10.57 12.38
CA GLN A 71 -1.70 9.42 13.29
C GLN A 71 -2.48 8.23 12.76
N ARG A 72 -3.67 8.37 12.17
CA ARG A 72 -4.36 7.19 11.60
C ARG A 72 -3.62 6.56 10.41
N ARG A 73 -2.78 7.33 9.72
CA ARG A 73 -1.96 6.87 8.59
C ARG A 73 -0.58 6.35 9.04
N THR A 74 -0.10 6.78 10.20
CA THR A 74 1.24 6.44 10.73
C THR A 74 1.20 5.66 12.04
N ALA A 75 0.05 5.47 12.67
CA ALA A 75 -0.11 4.72 13.90
C ALA A 75 0.14 3.25 13.59
N GLU A 76 1.28 2.78 14.06
CA GLU A 76 1.51 1.38 14.28
C GLU A 76 0.36 0.84 15.16
N PRO A 77 -0.24 -0.31 14.81
CA PRO A 77 -1.16 -0.96 15.73
C PRO A 77 -0.40 -1.23 17.04
N SER A 78 -1.08 -0.98 18.16
CA SER A 78 -0.59 -1.12 19.52
C SER A 78 0.45 -2.27 19.63
N PRO A 79 1.62 -2.05 20.23
CA PRO A 79 2.65 -3.07 20.31
C PRO A 79 2.05 -4.29 21.00
N LEU A 80 1.88 -5.37 20.24
CA LEU A 80 1.49 -6.66 20.79
C LEU A 80 2.64 -7.08 21.71
N ILE A 81 2.37 -7.11 23.02
CA ILE A 81 3.21 -7.75 24.02
C ILE A 81 3.25 -9.24 23.63
N GLY A 82 4.18 -9.58 22.75
CA GLY A 82 4.53 -10.96 22.41
C GLY A 82 5.44 -11.54 23.50
N PRO A 83 5.46 -12.88 23.67
CA PRO A 83 6.38 -13.52 24.59
C PRO A 83 7.84 -13.12 24.26
N ARG A 84 8.64 -12.97 25.31
CA ARG A 84 10.07 -12.60 25.31
C ARG A 84 10.79 -13.20 24.09
N SER A 85 11.53 -12.35 23.37
CA SER A 85 12.43 -12.75 22.27
C SER A 85 13.18 -14.02 22.64
N PRO A 86 13.09 -15.09 21.83
CA PRO A 86 14.06 -16.18 21.95
C PRO A 86 15.44 -15.63 21.59
N GLY A 87 16.47 -16.23 22.19
CA GLY A 87 17.87 -15.86 22.01
C GLY A 87 18.37 -16.02 20.57
N PRO A 88 19.68 -15.78 20.34
CA PRO A 88 20.28 -15.66 19.02
C PRO A 88 20.39 -17.04 18.36
N THR A 89 19.29 -17.54 17.83
CA THR A 89 19.26 -18.69 16.93
C THR A 89 18.50 -18.25 15.69
N ARG A 90 19.11 -18.44 14.52
CA ARG A 90 18.64 -18.01 13.19
C ARG A 90 17.29 -18.61 12.75
N ASP A 91 16.58 -19.30 13.63
CA ASP A 91 15.29 -19.96 13.37
C ASP A 91 14.12 -18.97 13.29
N GLY A 92 14.27 -17.74 13.81
CA GLY A 92 13.19 -16.73 13.84
C GLY A 92 12.90 -16.04 12.49
N GLU A 93 13.74 -16.19 11.47
CA GLU A 93 13.54 -15.47 10.20
C GLU A 93 12.30 -15.95 9.43
N LEU A 94 12.03 -17.26 9.42
CA LEU A 94 10.84 -17.83 8.79
C LEU A 94 9.57 -17.44 9.54
N ASP A 95 9.58 -17.49 10.87
CA ASP A 95 8.42 -17.09 11.68
C ASP A 95 8.13 -15.60 11.58
N SER A 96 9.18 -14.76 11.56
CA SER A 96 9.05 -13.33 11.35
C SER A 96 8.51 -13.02 9.95
N PHE A 97 8.95 -13.73 8.92
CA PHE A 97 8.41 -13.60 7.57
C PHE A 97 6.96 -14.09 7.48
N ALA A 98 6.63 -15.23 8.08
CA ALA A 98 5.25 -15.74 8.14
C ALA A 98 4.32 -14.75 8.87
N SER A 99 4.82 -14.11 9.94
CA SER A 99 4.10 -13.03 10.63
C SER A 99 3.91 -11.80 9.72
N ALA A 100 4.92 -11.45 8.89
CA ALA A 100 4.83 -10.37 7.93
C ALA A 100 3.81 -10.67 6.83
N VAL A 101 3.76 -11.91 6.33
CA VAL A 101 2.74 -12.36 5.36
C VAL A 101 1.33 -12.28 5.96
N ARG A 102 1.13 -12.75 7.20
CA ARG A 102 -0.17 -12.62 7.91
C ARG A 102 -0.57 -11.17 8.17
N ARG A 103 0.40 -10.28 8.34
CA ARG A 103 0.13 -8.84 8.48
C ARG A 103 -0.16 -8.18 7.13
N ALA A 104 0.57 -8.57 6.10
CA ALA A 104 0.38 -8.10 4.74
C ALA A 104 -1.02 -8.46 4.21
N SER A 105 -1.50 -9.68 4.47
CA SER A 105 -2.84 -10.11 4.08
C SER A 105 -3.96 -9.35 4.82
N ARG A 106 -3.70 -8.89 6.04
CA ARG A 106 -4.59 -8.02 6.83
C ARG A 106 -4.57 -6.54 6.40
N GLY A 107 -3.84 -6.19 5.35
CA GLY A 107 -3.84 -4.84 4.81
C GLY A 107 -2.78 -3.90 5.40
N LEU A 108 -1.77 -4.41 6.12
CA LEU A 108 -0.70 -3.57 6.68
C LEU A 108 0.30 -3.14 5.59
N PRO A 109 0.41 -1.84 5.25
CA PRO A 109 1.22 -1.38 4.10
C PRO A 109 2.69 -1.73 4.22
N TYR A 110 3.29 -1.50 5.39
CA TYR A 110 4.70 -1.82 5.63
C TYR A 110 4.99 -3.31 5.46
N SER A 111 4.12 -4.17 5.99
CA SER A 111 4.27 -5.62 5.83
C SER A 111 4.09 -6.07 4.38
N GLN A 112 3.22 -5.41 3.61
CA GLN A 112 3.07 -5.68 2.17
C GLN A 112 4.33 -5.30 1.38
N VAL A 113 4.92 -4.14 1.67
CA VAL A 113 6.20 -3.70 1.09
C VAL A 113 7.31 -4.68 1.43
N LEU A 114 7.41 -5.11 2.69
CA LEU A 114 8.41 -6.08 3.14
C LEU A 114 8.27 -7.43 2.42
N VAL A 115 7.05 -7.97 2.33
CA VAL A 115 6.77 -9.24 1.67
C VAL A 115 7.08 -9.16 0.16
N ALA A 116 6.65 -8.09 -0.50
CA ALA A 116 6.92 -7.89 -1.92
C ALA A 116 8.42 -7.73 -2.21
N SER A 117 9.15 -6.98 -1.38
CA SER A 117 10.59 -6.81 -1.49
C SER A 117 11.33 -8.14 -1.31
N ARG A 118 10.96 -8.94 -0.30
CA ARG A 118 11.55 -10.26 -0.06
C ARG A 118 11.27 -11.25 -1.19
N ALA A 119 10.05 -11.28 -1.72
CA ALA A 119 9.70 -12.14 -2.85
C ALA A 119 10.50 -11.78 -4.12
N ARG A 120 10.66 -10.49 -4.41
CA ARG A 120 11.53 -10.01 -5.49
C ARG A 120 12.97 -10.50 -5.32
N SER A 121 13.57 -10.26 -4.16
CA SER A 121 14.97 -10.63 -3.93
C SER A 121 15.18 -12.14 -4.05
N ALA A 122 14.26 -12.94 -3.50
CA ALA A 122 14.29 -14.39 -3.62
C ALA A 122 14.16 -14.85 -5.08
N PHE A 123 13.25 -14.23 -5.85
CA PHE A 123 13.08 -14.56 -7.26
C PHE A 123 14.29 -14.20 -8.10
N LEU A 124 14.88 -13.01 -7.92
CA LEU A 124 16.08 -12.60 -8.64
C LEU A 124 17.28 -13.46 -8.30
N GLU A 125 17.42 -13.88 -7.05
CA GLU A 125 18.46 -14.82 -6.62
C GLU A 125 18.25 -16.21 -7.24
N ARG A 126 17.01 -16.71 -7.26
CA ARG A 126 16.66 -17.93 -7.99
C ARG A 126 17.00 -17.79 -9.48
N ALA A 127 16.70 -16.65 -10.09
CA ALA A 127 16.97 -16.42 -11.50
C ALA A 127 18.47 -16.38 -11.80
N ARG A 128 19.24 -15.72 -10.93
CA ARG A 128 20.71 -15.71 -10.97
C ARG A 128 21.26 -17.13 -10.94
N LEU A 129 20.77 -17.95 -10.01
CA LEU A 129 21.20 -19.35 -9.86
C LEU A 129 20.81 -20.21 -11.06
N ALA A 130 19.58 -20.07 -11.55
CA ALA A 130 19.07 -20.82 -12.70
C ALA A 130 19.86 -20.53 -13.99
N LEU A 131 20.25 -19.26 -14.18
CA LEU A 131 21.02 -18.81 -15.35
C LEU A 131 22.54 -18.92 -15.16
N GLY A 132 23.02 -19.39 -14.01
CA GLY A 132 24.45 -19.49 -13.72
C GLY A 132 25.19 -18.15 -13.70
N LEU A 133 24.49 -17.05 -13.40
CA LEU A 133 25.05 -15.71 -13.47
C LEU A 133 25.87 -15.35 -12.22
N PRO A 134 26.97 -14.60 -12.37
CA PRO A 134 27.65 -14.02 -11.23
C PRO A 134 26.78 -12.92 -10.58
N PRO A 135 26.99 -12.64 -9.28
CA PRO A 135 26.17 -11.70 -8.53
C PRO A 135 26.23 -10.26 -9.05
N GLU A 136 27.29 -9.87 -9.73
CA GLU A 136 27.46 -8.56 -10.35
C GLU A 136 26.51 -8.41 -11.55
N THR A 137 26.44 -9.42 -12.41
CA THR A 137 25.61 -9.37 -13.62
C THR A 137 24.12 -9.23 -13.30
N ILE A 138 23.60 -9.94 -12.29
CA ILE A 138 22.18 -9.78 -11.92
C ILE A 138 21.89 -8.40 -11.31
N ARG A 139 22.88 -7.74 -10.69
CA ARG A 139 22.72 -6.38 -10.14
C ARG A 139 22.69 -5.35 -11.26
N ASP A 140 23.49 -5.54 -12.30
CA ASP A 140 23.48 -4.67 -13.48
C ASP A 140 22.17 -4.82 -14.25
N VAL A 141 21.70 -6.06 -14.44
CA VAL A 141 20.40 -6.32 -15.07
C VAL A 141 19.25 -5.70 -14.27
N GLN A 142 19.30 -5.71 -12.93
CA GLN A 142 18.26 -5.07 -12.10
C GLN A 142 18.14 -3.55 -12.31
N ARG A 143 19.21 -2.88 -12.75
CA ARG A 143 19.24 -1.43 -12.98
C ARG A 143 18.78 -1.04 -14.38
N ASP A 144 18.77 -1.99 -15.32
CA ASP A 144 18.39 -1.77 -16.71
C ASP A 144 17.02 -2.42 -17.00
N PRO A 145 15.96 -1.63 -17.21
CA PRO A 145 14.63 -2.16 -17.52
C PRO A 145 14.59 -2.94 -18.83
N GLU A 146 15.41 -2.57 -19.83
CA GLU A 146 15.48 -3.30 -21.11
C GLU A 146 16.21 -4.64 -20.95
N ALA A 147 17.21 -4.71 -20.06
CA ALA A 147 17.85 -5.98 -19.71
C ALA A 147 16.85 -6.91 -18.98
N LEU A 148 16.04 -6.39 -18.06
CA LEU A 148 14.98 -7.17 -17.42
C LEU A 148 13.96 -7.69 -18.43
N ARG A 149 13.52 -6.86 -19.39
CA ARG A 149 12.61 -7.30 -20.46
C ARG A 149 13.20 -8.41 -21.31
N ARG A 150 14.46 -8.27 -21.73
CA ARG A 150 15.16 -9.32 -22.49
C ARG A 150 15.27 -10.63 -21.72
N MET A 151 15.41 -10.57 -20.40
CA MET A 151 15.62 -11.75 -19.56
C MET A 151 14.32 -12.45 -19.12
N PHE A 152 13.26 -11.69 -18.82
CA PHE A 152 12.02 -12.23 -18.25
C PHE A 152 10.83 -12.25 -19.22
N GLY A 153 10.81 -11.40 -20.25
CA GLY A 153 9.80 -11.42 -21.32
C GLY A 153 8.37 -11.08 -20.93
N ASP A 154 8.06 -10.85 -19.64
CA ASP A 154 6.74 -10.45 -19.14
C ASP A 154 6.80 -9.02 -18.57
N ASP A 155 6.09 -8.08 -19.20
CA ASP A 155 6.11 -6.66 -18.83
C ASP A 155 5.62 -6.38 -17.41
N ALA A 156 4.65 -7.14 -16.90
CA ALA A 156 4.16 -6.92 -15.53
C ALA A 156 5.11 -7.52 -14.48
N LEU A 157 5.76 -8.63 -14.82
CA LEU A 157 6.84 -9.17 -14.01
C LEU A 157 8.01 -8.19 -14.01
N VAL A 158 8.35 -7.60 -15.16
CA VAL A 158 9.40 -6.57 -15.25
C VAL A 158 9.02 -5.32 -14.44
N ASP A 159 7.80 -4.78 -14.52
CA ASP A 159 7.34 -3.65 -13.67
C ASP A 159 7.45 -3.98 -12.17
N PHE A 160 7.28 -5.25 -11.80
CA PHE A 160 7.47 -5.68 -10.41
C PHE A 160 8.94 -5.83 -9.99
N LEU A 161 9.79 -6.32 -10.90
CA LEU A 161 11.22 -6.59 -10.65
C LEU A 161 12.09 -5.34 -10.79
N TYR A 162 11.66 -4.43 -11.66
CA TYR A 162 12.30 -3.14 -11.84
C TYR A 162 12.09 -2.31 -10.59
N LEU A 163 13.22 -1.94 -9.98
CA LEU A 163 13.32 -0.94 -8.93
C LEU A 163 14.68 -0.30 -9.13
N GLU A 164 14.72 1.03 -9.14
CA GLU A 164 15.97 1.72 -8.84
C GLU A 164 16.40 1.23 -7.45
N ALA A 165 17.58 0.59 -7.40
CA ALA A 165 17.92 -0.33 -6.34
C ALA A 165 17.74 0.26 -4.93
N GLY A 166 16.85 -0.33 -4.14
CA GLY A 166 16.68 0.01 -2.72
C GLY A 166 15.65 1.08 -2.41
N ASP A 167 14.92 1.60 -3.41
CA ASP A 167 13.92 2.61 -3.12
C ASP A 167 12.65 1.99 -2.48
N LEU A 168 12.53 2.23 -1.18
CA LEU A 168 11.34 1.91 -0.40
C LEU A 168 10.11 2.65 -0.95
N GLU A 169 10.31 3.83 -1.54
CA GLU A 169 9.25 4.69 -2.08
C GLU A 169 8.66 4.09 -3.34
N ASP A 170 9.46 3.66 -4.31
CA ASP A 170 8.99 2.92 -5.49
C ASP A 170 8.21 1.65 -5.13
N ARG A 171 8.71 0.88 -4.15
CA ARG A 171 7.99 -0.32 -3.69
C ARG A 171 6.67 0.05 -3.01
N MET A 172 6.66 1.12 -2.23
CA MET A 172 5.44 1.66 -1.64
C MET A 172 4.47 2.11 -2.73
N ALA A 173 4.95 2.79 -3.77
CA ALA A 173 4.16 3.24 -4.90
C ALA A 173 3.52 2.05 -5.65
N TRP A 174 4.28 0.97 -5.88
CA TRP A 174 3.72 -0.27 -6.44
C TRP A 174 2.61 -0.84 -5.54
N VAL A 175 2.82 -0.94 -4.23
CA VAL A 175 1.80 -1.44 -3.28
C VAL A 175 0.55 -0.56 -3.29
N GLN A 176 0.70 0.77 -3.36
CA GLN A 176 -0.44 1.69 -3.43
C GLN A 176 -1.19 1.55 -4.75
N ARG A 177 -0.49 1.42 -5.89
CA ARG A 177 -1.11 1.14 -7.21
C ARG A 177 -1.88 -0.18 -7.19
N ALA A 178 -1.30 -1.24 -6.63
CA ALA A 178 -1.96 -2.54 -6.49
C ALA A 178 -3.23 -2.47 -5.63
N ARG A 179 -3.18 -1.72 -4.52
CA ARG A 179 -4.36 -1.47 -3.67
C ARG A 179 -5.46 -0.72 -4.41
N ALA A 180 -5.10 0.28 -5.21
CA ALA A 180 -6.07 1.06 -5.99
C ALA A 180 -6.77 0.23 -7.08
N ARG A 181 -6.12 -0.80 -7.63
CA ARG A 181 -6.62 -1.63 -8.74
C ARG A 181 -7.38 -2.89 -8.33
N GLY A 182 -7.70 -3.08 -7.05
CA GLY A 182 -8.42 -4.26 -6.57
C GLY A 182 -7.77 -5.00 -5.41
N GLY A 183 -6.65 -4.49 -4.88
CA GLY A 183 -6.04 -4.98 -3.65
C GLY A 183 -4.64 -5.55 -3.84
N PHE A 184 -3.84 -5.49 -2.78
CA PHE A 184 -2.48 -6.05 -2.77
C PHE A 184 -2.46 -7.56 -3.01
N VAL A 185 -3.33 -8.33 -2.33
CA VAL A 185 -3.28 -9.80 -2.38
C VAL A 185 -3.53 -10.35 -3.78
N PRO A 186 -4.57 -9.92 -4.52
CA PRO A 186 -4.77 -10.35 -5.91
C PRO A 186 -3.60 -9.98 -6.83
N ALA A 187 -3.12 -8.73 -6.77
CA ALA A 187 -2.00 -8.26 -7.60
C ALA A 187 -0.68 -9.00 -7.28
N PHE A 188 -0.41 -9.26 -5.99
CA PHE A 188 0.77 -9.98 -5.57
C PHE A 188 0.70 -11.46 -5.98
N ARG A 189 -0.47 -12.09 -5.90
CA ARG A 189 -0.68 -13.47 -6.39
C ARG A 189 -0.46 -13.56 -7.91
N ASP A 190 -0.90 -12.58 -8.68
CA ASP A 190 -0.65 -12.53 -10.13
C ASP A 190 0.86 -12.51 -10.43
N VAL A 191 1.62 -11.65 -9.74
CA VAL A 191 3.08 -11.61 -9.86
C VAL A 191 3.72 -12.94 -9.46
N LEU A 192 3.32 -13.53 -8.34
CA LEU A 192 3.85 -14.83 -7.92
C LEU A 192 3.58 -15.93 -8.96
N THR A 193 2.41 -15.91 -9.59
CA THR A 193 2.07 -16.87 -10.65
C THR A 193 2.99 -16.71 -11.86
N ARG A 194 3.30 -15.47 -12.26
CA ARG A 194 4.26 -15.19 -13.34
C ARG A 194 5.68 -15.61 -12.98
N MET A 195 6.09 -15.38 -11.72
CA MET A 195 7.38 -15.86 -11.20
C MET A 195 7.47 -17.39 -11.23
N GLU A 196 6.40 -18.10 -10.88
CA GLU A 196 6.36 -19.56 -10.93
C GLU A 196 6.37 -20.10 -12.37
N ALA A 197 5.73 -19.38 -13.30
CA ALA A 197 5.71 -19.73 -14.71
C ALA A 197 7.05 -19.51 -15.42
N TRP A 198 7.91 -18.64 -14.87
CA TRP A 198 9.26 -18.39 -15.39
C TRP A 198 10.16 -19.62 -15.12
N ARG A 199 10.69 -20.21 -16.20
CA ARG A 199 11.59 -21.36 -16.21
C ARG A 199 12.88 -21.04 -16.93
#